data_AF-A0A3L7NVC6-F1
#
_entry.id   AF-A0A3L7NVC6-F1
#
_cell.length_a   1.000
_cell.length_b   1.000
_cell.length_c   1.000
_cell.angle_alpha   90.00
_cell.angle_beta   90.00
_cell.angle_gamma   90.00
#
_symmetry.space_group_name_H-M   'P 1'
#
loop_
_entity.id
_entity.type
_entity.pdbx_description
1 polymer ?
#
loop_
_entity_poly.entity_id
_entity_poly.type
_entity_poly.pdbx_seq_one_letter_code
_entity_poly.pdbx_strand_id
1 'polypeptide(L)'
;MIRIGIDDTDILGSPGTNQLARAIVRDLTTRADLIRITRHQLLDDPRVPYTSQNGSASILLVARSHLSLREVIDVCRARMASWYVEGSDPGLCVTDHVPGELVEWGQRCKCELVSSEMACDLARRLGIHLEGLGGTNGGVIGALAAIGLAETGSDGRIVMWRSWPDDLGGDVPVNIIRQRDIEVIELASGRELSEGTVAVGKHLRPNLRNGRVTLWVDVIDHDARHWKALKLK
;
A
#
# COMPACT_ATOMS: atom_id res chain seq x y z
N MET A 1 -6.38 -3.48 -15.65
CA MET A 1 -5.37 -3.28 -14.59
C MET A 1 -5.53 -4.40 -13.58
N ILE A 2 -4.46 -4.86 -12.94
CA ILE A 2 -4.52 -5.94 -11.96
C ILE A 2 -4.17 -5.36 -10.59
N ARG A 3 -4.98 -5.71 -9.59
CA ARG A 3 -4.81 -5.30 -8.19
C ARG A 3 -4.52 -6.53 -7.36
N ILE A 4 -3.53 -6.40 -6.49
CA ILE A 4 -3.13 -7.43 -5.54
C ILE A 4 -3.18 -6.80 -4.15
N GLY A 5 -3.91 -7.41 -3.23
CA GLY A 5 -3.90 -7.07 -1.81
C GLY A 5 -3.21 -8.17 -1.02
N ILE A 6 -2.34 -7.79 -0.09
CA ILE A 6 -1.68 -8.72 0.84
C ILE A 6 -1.73 -8.16 2.26
N ASP A 7 -1.79 -9.06 3.23
CA ASP A 7 -1.75 -8.70 4.65
C ASP A 7 -1.27 -9.86 5.52
N ASP A 8 -0.85 -9.53 6.75
CA ASP A 8 -0.45 -10.46 7.80
C ASP A 8 0.61 -11.47 7.37
N THR A 9 1.71 -10.96 6.81
CA THR A 9 2.76 -11.77 6.18
C THR A 9 4.07 -11.80 6.97
N ASP A 10 4.06 -11.22 8.16
CA ASP A 10 5.24 -11.03 8.97
C ASP A 10 4.96 -11.20 10.47
N ILE A 11 6.00 -11.59 11.20
CA ILE A 11 6.10 -11.57 12.65
C ILE A 11 7.18 -10.57 13.10
N LEU A 12 7.23 -10.24 14.39
CA LEU A 12 8.29 -9.38 14.95
C LEU A 12 9.69 -9.92 14.61
N GLY A 13 10.52 -9.09 14.00
CA GLY A 13 11.88 -9.46 13.59
C GLY A 13 12.02 -10.09 12.21
N SER A 14 10.91 -10.38 11.51
CA SER A 14 10.92 -10.86 10.13
C SER A 14 10.77 -9.73 9.09
N PRO A 15 11.08 -9.98 7.81
CA PRO A 15 10.82 -9.01 6.74
C PRO A 15 9.32 -8.71 6.57
N GLY A 16 8.94 -7.46 6.83
CA GLY A 16 7.54 -7.01 6.80
C GLY A 16 6.83 -7.06 5.44
N THR A 17 5.50 -6.96 5.48
CA THR A 17 4.56 -7.00 4.34
C THR A 17 4.94 -6.08 3.15
N ASN A 18 5.47 -4.88 3.41
CA ASN A 18 5.92 -3.98 2.32
C ASN A 18 7.12 -4.54 1.52
N GLN A 19 7.99 -5.32 2.17
CA GLN A 19 9.14 -5.94 1.50
C GLN A 19 8.69 -7.10 0.61
N LEU A 20 7.71 -7.88 1.08
CA LEU A 20 7.04 -8.91 0.28
C LEU A 20 6.34 -8.30 -0.94
N ALA A 21 5.62 -7.19 -0.78
CA ALA A 21 5.00 -6.50 -1.92
C ALA A 21 6.03 -6.12 -3.01
N ARG A 22 7.20 -5.61 -2.60
CA ARG A 22 8.31 -5.32 -3.54
C ARG A 22 8.86 -6.60 -4.18
N ALA A 23 8.91 -7.72 -3.46
CA ALA A 23 9.35 -9.00 -3.99
C ALA A 23 8.40 -9.54 -5.06
N ILE A 24 7.09 -9.47 -4.82
CA ILE A 24 6.06 -9.84 -5.80
C ILE A 24 6.19 -9.01 -7.07
N VAL A 25 6.40 -7.70 -6.95
CA VAL A 25 6.61 -6.82 -8.12
C VAL A 25 7.85 -7.23 -8.91
N ARG A 26 8.96 -7.60 -8.23
CA ARG A 26 10.16 -8.08 -8.94
C ARG A 26 9.89 -9.33 -9.76
N ASP A 27 9.07 -10.25 -9.26
CA ASP A 27 8.73 -11.50 -9.98
C ASP A 27 7.78 -11.28 -11.17
N LEU A 28 7.09 -10.14 -11.19
CA LEU A 28 6.14 -9.76 -12.24
C LEU A 28 6.72 -8.72 -13.22
N THR A 29 7.91 -8.15 -12.95
CA THR A 29 8.47 -7.00 -13.69
C THR A 29 8.65 -7.20 -15.19
N THR A 30 8.80 -8.45 -15.66
CA THR A 30 8.92 -8.75 -17.09
C THR A 30 7.56 -8.82 -17.79
N ARG A 31 6.48 -9.05 -17.04
CA ARG A 31 5.11 -9.29 -17.53
C ARG A 31 4.15 -8.13 -17.26
N ALA A 32 4.46 -7.29 -16.28
CA ALA A 32 3.64 -6.15 -15.91
C ALA A 32 4.48 -4.96 -15.42
N ASP A 33 3.96 -3.77 -15.67
CA ASP A 33 4.48 -2.51 -15.14
C ASP A 33 3.82 -2.18 -13.81
N LEU A 34 4.64 -1.83 -12.82
CA LEU A 34 4.15 -1.30 -11.56
C LEU A 34 3.62 0.12 -11.76
N ILE A 35 2.40 0.38 -11.26
CA ILE A 35 1.90 1.74 -11.08
C ILE A 35 2.24 2.22 -9.68
N ARG A 36 1.83 1.46 -8.65
CA ARG A 36 2.09 1.81 -7.25
C ARG A 36 1.99 0.61 -6.31
N ILE A 37 2.71 0.71 -5.20
CA ILE A 37 2.45 -0.05 -3.98
C ILE A 37 2.00 0.95 -2.92
N THR A 38 0.85 0.72 -2.29
CA THR A 38 0.36 1.53 -1.17
C THR A 38 0.24 0.69 0.09
N ARG A 39 0.61 1.26 1.23
CA ARG A 39 0.36 0.68 2.56
C ARG A 39 -0.82 1.39 3.19
N HIS A 40 -1.78 0.61 3.67
CA HIS A 40 -2.99 1.08 4.32
C HIS A 40 -2.91 0.82 5.82
N GLN A 41 -3.47 1.73 6.62
CA GLN A 41 -3.64 1.54 8.05
C GLN A 41 -5.07 1.06 8.29
N LEU A 42 -5.22 -0.10 8.90
CA LEU A 42 -6.51 -0.64 9.33
C LEU A 42 -6.80 -0.20 10.76
N LEU A 43 -7.91 -0.69 11.33
CA LEU A 43 -8.37 -0.36 12.67
C LEU A 43 -7.24 -0.47 13.71
N ASP A 44 -7.03 0.61 14.45
CA ASP A 44 -6.13 0.67 15.61
C ASP A 44 -6.96 0.39 16.87
N ASP A 45 -7.06 -0.89 17.25
CA ASP A 45 -7.87 -1.37 18.37
C ASP A 45 -7.14 -2.51 19.11
N PRO A 46 -7.09 -2.49 20.46
CA PRO A 46 -6.38 -3.50 21.24
C PRO A 46 -6.93 -4.93 21.10
N ARG A 47 -8.14 -5.10 20.53
CA ARG A 47 -8.74 -6.40 20.27
C ARG A 47 -8.24 -7.02 18.96
N VAL A 48 -7.53 -6.26 18.12
CA VAL A 48 -6.95 -6.77 16.87
C VAL A 48 -5.49 -7.16 17.11
N PRO A 49 -5.12 -8.44 16.93
CA PRO A 49 -3.72 -8.84 17.03
C PRO A 49 -2.92 -8.26 15.85
N TYR A 50 -1.75 -7.67 16.12
CA TYR A 50 -0.81 -7.22 15.09
C TYR A 50 0.63 -7.21 15.61
N THR A 51 1.61 -7.24 14.71
CA THR A 51 3.04 -7.27 15.07
C THR A 51 3.58 -5.92 15.56
N SER A 52 3.41 -4.89 14.72
CA SER A 52 3.90 -3.54 14.96
C SER A 52 2.82 -2.51 14.70
N GLN A 53 2.08 -2.66 13.60
CA GLN A 53 0.91 -1.89 13.23
C GLN A 53 0.00 -2.77 12.40
N ASN A 54 -1.31 -2.67 12.63
CA ASN A 54 -2.32 -3.34 11.82
C ASN A 54 -2.44 -2.68 10.43
N GLY A 55 -1.69 -3.16 9.44
CA GLY A 55 -1.70 -2.52 8.13
C GLY A 55 -1.34 -3.43 6.98
N SER A 56 -2.12 -3.33 5.92
CA SER A 56 -2.03 -4.14 4.71
C SER A 56 -1.37 -3.38 3.55
N ALA A 57 -1.04 -4.10 2.47
CA ALA A 57 -0.45 -3.52 1.27
C ALA A 57 -1.27 -3.84 0.01
N SER A 58 -1.40 -2.85 -0.86
CA SER A 58 -1.97 -3.01 -2.21
C SER A 58 -0.88 -2.81 -3.27
N ILE A 59 -1.00 -3.52 -4.38
CA ILE A 59 -0.16 -3.41 -5.57
C ILE A 59 -1.07 -3.19 -6.77
N LEU A 60 -0.82 -2.14 -7.55
CA LEU A 60 -1.51 -1.88 -8.81
C LEU A 60 -0.56 -2.07 -9.99
N LEU A 61 -0.93 -2.97 -10.89
CA LEU A 61 -0.14 -3.36 -12.06
C LEU A 61 -0.90 -3.12 -13.37
N VAL A 62 -0.15 -2.82 -14.42
CA VAL A 62 -0.61 -2.83 -15.82
C VAL A 62 0.12 -3.96 -16.54
N ALA A 63 -0.62 -4.92 -17.09
CA ALA A 63 -0.03 -6.00 -17.86
C ALA A 63 0.60 -5.47 -19.16
N ARG A 64 1.82 -5.93 -19.49
CA ARG A 64 2.51 -5.58 -20.76
C ARG A 64 2.02 -6.42 -21.94
N SER A 65 1.55 -7.62 -21.65
CA SER A 65 1.01 -8.59 -22.60
C SER A 65 -0.25 -9.25 -22.01
N HIS A 66 -0.77 -10.30 -22.65
CA HIS A 66 -1.84 -11.09 -22.06
C HIS A 66 -1.32 -11.82 -20.81
N LEU A 67 -1.55 -11.22 -19.65
CA LEU A 67 -1.26 -11.78 -18.33
C LEU A 67 -2.59 -12.05 -17.64
N SER A 68 -2.92 -13.33 -17.47
CA SER A 68 -4.16 -13.74 -16.82
C SER A 68 -4.10 -13.53 -15.30
N LEU A 69 -5.27 -13.35 -14.68
CA LEU A 69 -5.36 -13.30 -13.20
C LEU A 69 -4.80 -14.57 -12.56
N ARG A 70 -5.03 -15.74 -13.17
CA ARG A 70 -4.50 -17.03 -12.68
C ARG A 70 -2.97 -17.02 -12.61
N GLU A 71 -2.29 -16.54 -13.65
CA GLU A 71 -0.83 -16.46 -13.64
C GLU A 71 -0.30 -15.50 -12.56
N VAL A 72 -1.00 -14.39 -12.32
CA VAL A 72 -0.64 -13.46 -11.23
C VAL A 72 -0.84 -14.13 -9.87
N ILE A 73 -1.97 -14.80 -9.68
CA ILE A 73 -2.28 -15.54 -8.45
C ILE A 73 -1.20 -16.59 -8.17
N ASP A 74 -0.81 -17.38 -9.18
CA ASP A 74 0.18 -18.45 -9.00
C ASP A 74 1.57 -17.90 -8.62
N VAL A 75 1.96 -16.76 -9.20
CA VAL A 75 3.21 -16.07 -8.84
C VAL A 75 3.16 -15.53 -7.41
N CYS A 76 2.05 -14.87 -7.05
CA CYS A 76 1.85 -14.35 -5.70
C CYS A 76 1.88 -15.49 -4.68
N ARG A 77 1.15 -16.57 -4.93
CA ARG A 77 1.11 -17.76 -4.07
C ARG A 77 2.50 -18.37 -3.88
N ALA A 78 3.25 -18.57 -4.96
CA ALA A 78 4.60 -19.12 -4.88
C ALA A 78 5.54 -18.21 -4.07
N ARG A 79 5.50 -16.89 -4.31
CA ARG A 79 6.31 -15.92 -3.56
C ARG A 79 5.92 -15.89 -2.08
N MET A 80 4.63 -15.81 -1.76
CA MET A 80 4.13 -15.78 -0.39
C MET A 80 4.43 -17.07 0.37
N ALA A 81 4.32 -18.23 -0.27
CA ALA A 81 4.73 -19.50 0.32
C ALA A 81 6.23 -19.53 0.65
N SER A 82 7.08 -18.99 -0.23
CA SER A 82 8.52 -18.87 0.05
C SER A 82 8.87 -17.83 1.13
N TRP A 83 7.94 -16.92 1.43
CA TRP A 83 8.09 -15.85 2.41
C TRP A 83 7.47 -16.21 3.77
N TYR A 84 6.66 -17.27 3.82
CA TYR A 84 5.89 -17.65 4.99
C TYR A 84 6.78 -17.84 6.21
N VAL A 85 6.34 -17.28 7.32
CA VAL A 85 6.95 -17.47 8.64
C VAL A 85 5.87 -18.00 9.58
N GLU A 86 6.21 -19.02 10.36
CA GLU A 86 5.30 -19.58 11.36
C GLU A 86 4.85 -18.48 12.34
N GLY A 87 3.53 -18.41 12.57
CA GLY A 87 2.90 -17.37 13.39
C GLY A 87 2.41 -16.15 12.62
N SER A 88 2.56 -16.12 11.29
CA SER A 88 1.84 -15.17 10.41
C SER A 88 0.56 -15.81 9.84
N ASP A 89 -0.39 -14.98 9.41
CA ASP A 89 -1.66 -15.42 8.82
C ASP A 89 -1.89 -14.88 7.38
N PRO A 90 -1.02 -15.17 6.39
CA PRO A 90 -0.99 -14.41 5.14
C PRO A 90 -2.30 -14.46 4.35
N GLY A 91 -2.82 -13.29 3.99
CA GLY A 91 -3.96 -13.16 3.08
C GLY A 91 -3.53 -12.70 1.69
N LEU A 92 -4.15 -13.26 0.65
CA LEU A 92 -3.95 -12.86 -0.74
C LEU A 92 -5.29 -12.56 -1.42
N CYS A 93 -5.43 -11.35 -1.95
CA CYS A 93 -6.54 -10.96 -2.79
C CYS A 93 -6.04 -10.53 -4.18
N VAL A 94 -6.68 -10.98 -5.26
CA VAL A 94 -6.31 -10.60 -6.64
C VAL A 94 -7.56 -10.34 -7.47
N THR A 95 -7.62 -9.20 -8.15
CA THR A 95 -8.74 -8.84 -9.04
C THR A 95 -8.34 -7.85 -10.12
N ASP A 96 -9.07 -7.83 -11.24
CA ASP A 96 -9.02 -6.80 -12.27
C ASP A 96 -10.14 -5.76 -12.17
N HIS A 97 -11.15 -6.00 -11.34
CA HIS A 97 -12.32 -5.15 -11.14
C HIS A 97 -12.52 -4.84 -9.65
N VAL A 98 -13.01 -3.64 -9.35
CA VAL A 98 -13.25 -3.16 -7.98
C VAL A 98 -14.66 -2.58 -7.89
N PRO A 99 -15.64 -3.36 -7.41
CA PRO A 99 -16.99 -2.85 -7.18
C PRO A 99 -17.04 -1.94 -5.95
N GLY A 100 -18.09 -1.13 -5.82
CA GLY A 100 -18.24 -0.15 -4.74
C GLY A 100 -18.25 -0.80 -3.35
N GLU A 101 -18.81 -1.99 -3.23
CA GLU A 101 -18.86 -2.78 -2.00
C GLU A 101 -17.46 -3.15 -1.48
N LEU A 102 -16.47 -3.26 -2.37
CA LEU A 102 -15.08 -3.49 -1.95
C LEU A 102 -14.46 -2.21 -1.35
N VAL A 103 -14.83 -1.04 -1.87
CA VAL A 103 -14.43 0.26 -1.31
C VAL A 103 -15.05 0.46 0.08
N GLU A 104 -16.34 0.15 0.22
CA GLU A 104 -17.05 0.19 1.50
C GLU A 104 -16.42 -0.77 2.51
N TRP A 105 -16.06 -1.99 2.10
CA TRP A 105 -15.31 -2.94 2.93
C TRP A 105 -13.99 -2.36 3.43
N GLY A 106 -13.20 -1.78 2.52
CA GLY A 106 -11.94 -1.15 2.88
C GLY A 106 -12.10 -0.06 3.94
N GLN A 107 -13.08 0.83 3.76
CA GLN A 107 -13.38 1.89 4.73
C GLN A 107 -13.85 1.34 6.07
N ARG A 108 -14.72 0.32 6.05
CA ARG A 108 -15.22 -0.36 7.24
C ARG A 108 -14.09 -0.97 8.08
N CYS A 109 -13.10 -1.61 7.45
CA CYS A 109 -11.94 -2.18 8.14
C CYS A 109 -11.04 -1.13 8.83
N LYS A 110 -11.25 0.17 8.60
CA LYS A 110 -10.56 1.24 9.33
C LYS A 110 -11.25 1.65 10.63
N CYS A 111 -12.54 1.37 10.78
CA CYS A 111 -13.35 1.88 11.89
C CYS A 111 -14.13 0.81 12.67
N GLU A 112 -14.24 -0.42 12.16
CA GLU A 112 -15.02 -1.49 12.76
C GLU A 112 -14.22 -2.78 12.92
N LEU A 113 -14.55 -3.56 13.95
CA LEU A 113 -14.14 -4.96 14.03
C LEU A 113 -14.95 -5.77 13.02
N VAL A 114 -14.25 -6.49 12.16
CA VAL A 114 -14.83 -7.35 11.12
C VAL A 114 -14.23 -8.76 11.23
N SER A 115 -14.87 -9.75 10.61
CA SER A 115 -14.42 -11.13 10.63
C SER A 115 -13.92 -11.61 9.26
N SER A 116 -13.13 -12.69 9.26
CA SER A 116 -12.62 -13.31 8.03
C SER A 116 -13.75 -13.96 7.22
N GLU A 117 -14.80 -14.46 7.87
CA GLU A 117 -16.00 -14.99 7.20
C GLU A 117 -16.69 -13.90 6.38
N MET A 118 -16.85 -12.69 6.94
CA MET A 118 -17.43 -11.56 6.24
C MET A 118 -16.62 -11.19 4.98
N ALA A 119 -15.29 -11.22 5.09
CA ALA A 119 -14.39 -10.95 3.96
C ALA A 119 -14.55 -12.02 2.86
N CYS A 120 -14.51 -13.29 3.24
CA CYS A 120 -14.68 -14.43 2.33
C CYS A 120 -16.04 -14.44 1.64
N ASP A 121 -17.12 -14.14 2.37
CA ASP A 121 -18.46 -14.06 1.82
C ASP A 121 -18.61 -12.92 0.83
N LEU A 122 -18.05 -11.74 1.15
CA LEU A 122 -18.02 -10.60 0.24
C LEU A 122 -17.26 -10.95 -1.05
N ALA A 123 -16.04 -11.48 -0.93
CA ALA A 123 -15.23 -11.85 -2.10
C ALA A 123 -15.94 -12.87 -3.00
N ARG A 124 -16.58 -13.89 -2.40
CA ARG A 124 -17.35 -14.90 -3.14
C ARG A 124 -18.51 -14.30 -3.90
N ARG A 125 -19.29 -13.40 -3.27
CA ARG A 125 -20.43 -12.73 -3.94
C ARG A 125 -19.99 -11.87 -5.12
N LEU A 126 -18.82 -11.24 -5.00
CA LEU A 126 -18.28 -10.35 -6.02
C LEU A 126 -17.46 -11.07 -7.09
N GLY A 127 -17.19 -12.38 -6.94
CA GLY A 127 -16.33 -13.12 -7.87
C GLY A 127 -14.86 -12.70 -7.81
N ILE A 128 -14.39 -12.26 -6.65
CA ILE A 128 -13.00 -11.83 -6.41
C ILE A 128 -12.22 -13.00 -5.80
N HIS A 129 -10.99 -13.21 -6.30
CA HIS A 129 -10.09 -14.20 -5.71
C HIS A 129 -9.59 -13.71 -4.35
N LEU A 130 -9.87 -14.48 -3.31
CA LEU A 130 -9.41 -14.26 -1.94
C LEU A 130 -9.04 -15.61 -1.33
N GLU A 131 -7.82 -15.75 -0.83
CA GLU A 131 -7.35 -16.96 -0.17
C GLU A 131 -6.48 -16.62 1.06
N GLY A 132 -6.61 -17.43 2.11
CA GLY A 132 -5.64 -17.47 3.19
C GLY A 132 -4.56 -18.49 2.87
N LEU A 133 -3.32 -18.17 3.22
CA LEU A 133 -2.13 -18.94 2.87
C LEU A 133 -1.33 -19.39 4.11
N GLY A 134 -1.92 -19.32 5.30
CA GLY A 134 -1.28 -19.76 6.53
C GLY A 134 -2.08 -19.45 7.79
N GLY A 135 -1.68 -20.09 8.89
CA GLY A 135 -2.25 -19.90 10.22
C GLY A 135 -3.77 -20.14 10.28
N THR A 136 -4.47 -19.19 10.89
CA THR A 136 -5.91 -19.03 11.04
C THR A 136 -6.60 -18.41 9.81
N ASN A 137 -5.83 -17.99 8.80
CA ASN A 137 -6.30 -17.24 7.63
C ASN A 137 -6.84 -15.83 7.95
N GLY A 138 -6.39 -15.20 9.03
CA GLY A 138 -6.81 -13.85 9.44
C GLY A 138 -6.52 -12.74 8.42
N GLY A 139 -5.38 -12.81 7.72
CA GLY A 139 -4.94 -11.78 6.77
C GLY A 139 -5.87 -11.56 5.57
N VAL A 140 -6.86 -12.43 5.33
CA VAL A 140 -7.84 -12.22 4.25
C VAL A 140 -8.65 -10.93 4.43
N ILE A 141 -8.84 -10.49 5.68
CA ILE A 141 -9.55 -9.25 6.00
C ILE A 141 -8.82 -8.06 5.37
N GLY A 142 -7.54 -7.89 5.72
CA GLY A 142 -6.77 -6.74 5.28
C GLY A 142 -6.29 -6.85 3.84
N ALA A 143 -6.08 -8.06 3.32
CA ALA A 143 -5.79 -8.27 1.90
C ALA A 143 -6.95 -7.77 1.02
N LEU A 144 -8.20 -8.08 1.40
CA LEU A 144 -9.38 -7.56 0.70
C LEU A 144 -9.53 -6.04 0.91
N ALA A 145 -9.33 -5.55 2.14
CA ALA A 145 -9.43 -4.14 2.48
C ALA A 145 -8.41 -3.26 1.72
N ALA A 146 -7.19 -3.76 1.51
CA ALA A 146 -6.13 -3.05 0.82
C ALA A 146 -6.56 -2.60 -0.59
N ILE A 147 -7.26 -3.48 -1.32
CA ILE A 147 -7.74 -3.17 -2.68
C ILE A 147 -8.82 -2.08 -2.63
N GLY A 148 -9.79 -2.22 -1.73
CA GLY A 148 -10.86 -1.24 -1.54
C GLY A 148 -10.34 0.15 -1.17
N LEU A 149 -9.42 0.20 -0.20
CA LEU A 149 -8.79 1.45 0.23
C LEU A 149 -7.96 2.10 -0.87
N ALA A 150 -7.18 1.31 -1.63
CA ALA A 150 -6.39 1.82 -2.74
C ALA A 150 -7.23 2.41 -3.89
N GLU A 151 -8.46 1.92 -4.08
CA GLU A 151 -9.38 2.40 -5.11
C GLU A 151 -10.00 3.75 -4.76
N THR A 152 -10.07 4.12 -3.47
CA THR A 152 -10.54 5.45 -3.06
C THR A 152 -9.73 6.60 -3.68
N GLY A 153 -8.49 6.32 -4.11
CA GLY A 153 -7.56 7.34 -4.56
C GLY A 153 -7.11 8.29 -3.45
N SER A 154 -7.52 8.06 -2.21
CA SER A 154 -7.34 8.99 -1.10
C SER A 154 -6.92 8.29 0.18
N ASP A 155 -6.48 7.03 0.11
CA ASP A 155 -5.95 6.29 1.24
C ASP A 155 -4.59 5.65 0.90
N GLY A 156 -3.72 5.61 1.91
CA GLY A 156 -2.49 4.85 1.88
C GLY A 156 -1.24 5.68 1.62
N ARG A 157 -0.17 5.25 2.28
CA ARG A 157 1.19 5.76 2.06
C ARG A 157 1.81 5.04 0.89
N ILE A 158 2.48 5.77 0.00
CA ILE A 158 3.26 5.17 -1.08
C ILE A 158 4.45 4.42 -0.51
N VAL A 159 4.52 3.13 -0.82
CA VAL A 159 5.69 2.29 -0.58
C VAL A 159 6.59 2.33 -1.81
N MET A 160 6.01 2.23 -3.00
CA MET A 160 6.74 2.28 -4.27
C MET A 160 5.89 2.99 -5.31
N TRP A 161 6.50 3.90 -6.05
CA TRP A 161 5.86 4.66 -7.12
C TRP A 161 6.52 4.32 -8.44
N ARG A 162 5.80 3.62 -9.31
CA ARG A 162 6.32 3.14 -10.59
C ARG A 162 7.67 2.42 -10.40
N SER A 163 8.64 2.66 -11.28
CA SER A 163 10.00 2.10 -11.23
C SER A 163 10.99 2.94 -10.42
N TRP A 164 10.54 3.95 -9.66
CA TRP A 164 11.46 4.87 -8.99
C TRP A 164 12.18 4.20 -7.80
N PRO A 165 13.50 4.42 -7.67
CA PRO A 165 14.26 3.91 -6.52
C PRO A 165 13.87 4.62 -5.20
N ASP A 166 14.10 3.94 -4.08
CA ASP A 166 13.92 4.49 -2.72
C ASP A 166 15.22 5.17 -2.24
N ASP A 167 15.69 6.14 -3.03
CA ASP A 167 17.01 6.80 -2.95
C ASP A 167 16.96 8.25 -2.40
N LEU A 168 15.78 8.81 -2.15
CA LEU A 168 15.63 10.15 -1.59
C LEU A 168 15.54 10.11 -0.07
N GLY A 169 16.53 10.72 0.59
CA GLY A 169 16.61 10.93 2.03
C GLY A 169 17.44 12.16 2.36
N GLY A 170 17.45 12.55 3.65
CA GLY A 170 18.07 13.78 4.12
C GLY A 170 17.28 15.02 3.68
N ASP A 171 18.01 16.08 3.36
CA ASP A 171 17.47 17.31 2.80
C ASP A 171 17.43 17.20 1.27
N VAL A 172 16.23 17.29 0.70
CA VAL A 172 15.99 17.07 -0.73
C VAL A 172 15.35 18.32 -1.33
N PRO A 173 15.89 18.88 -2.43
CA PRO A 173 15.25 20.00 -3.14
C PRO A 173 13.85 19.64 -3.66
N VAL A 174 12.91 20.58 -3.53
CA VAL A 174 11.50 20.40 -3.94
C VAL A 174 11.39 20.02 -5.42
N ASN A 175 12.21 20.60 -6.29
CA ASN A 175 12.20 20.30 -7.73
C ASN A 175 12.58 18.83 -8.03
N ILE A 176 13.50 18.22 -7.28
CA ILE A 176 13.87 16.81 -7.42
C ILE A 176 12.71 15.89 -7.02
N ILE A 177 11.95 16.26 -5.98
CA ILE A 177 10.75 15.51 -5.58
C ILE A 177 9.67 15.62 -6.66
N ARG A 178 9.44 16.82 -7.20
CA ARG A 178 8.44 17.08 -8.24
C ARG A 178 8.72 16.38 -9.57
N GLN A 179 10.00 16.19 -9.92
CA GLN A 179 10.39 15.38 -11.10
C GLN A 179 9.86 13.94 -11.01
N ARG A 180 9.45 13.47 -9.82
CA ARG A 180 8.83 12.16 -9.60
C ARG A 180 7.31 12.12 -9.77
N ASP A 181 6.70 13.19 -10.29
CA ASP A 181 5.25 13.40 -10.29
C ASP A 181 4.66 13.38 -8.86
N ILE A 182 5.40 13.93 -7.90
CA ILE A 182 4.98 14.05 -6.50
C ILE A 182 4.72 15.52 -6.20
N GLU A 183 3.49 15.83 -5.81
CA GLU A 183 3.11 17.15 -5.31
C GLU A 183 3.72 17.37 -3.93
N VAL A 184 4.32 18.53 -3.70
CA VAL A 184 4.79 18.94 -2.37
C VAL A 184 3.85 20.00 -1.86
N ILE A 185 3.04 19.69 -0.84
CA ILE A 185 1.98 20.57 -0.36
C ILE A 185 2.21 20.93 1.11
N GLU A 186 2.25 22.22 1.38
CA GLU A 186 2.30 22.76 2.74
C GLU A 186 0.96 22.53 3.44
N LEU A 187 0.99 21.81 4.57
CA LEU A 187 -0.22 21.36 5.26
C LEU A 187 -1.09 22.53 5.75
N ALA A 188 -0.47 23.57 6.29
CA ALA A 188 -1.18 24.70 6.89
C ALA A 188 -1.88 25.59 5.85
N SER A 189 -1.25 25.81 4.70
CA SER A 189 -1.74 26.74 3.68
C SER A 189 -2.43 26.05 2.51
N GLY A 190 -2.23 24.74 2.33
CA GLY A 190 -2.62 24.00 1.13
C GLY A 190 -1.84 24.39 -0.13
N ARG A 191 -0.80 25.24 0.00
CA ARG A 191 -0.01 25.72 -1.12
C ARG A 191 0.91 24.61 -1.62
N GLU A 192 0.93 24.41 -2.93
CA GLU A 192 1.92 23.59 -3.59
C GLU A 192 3.25 24.35 -3.70
N LEU A 193 4.34 23.72 -3.25
CA LEU A 193 5.68 24.29 -3.27
C LEU A 193 6.38 23.95 -4.59
N SER A 194 7.08 24.92 -5.17
CA SER A 194 7.86 24.76 -6.40
C SER A 194 9.38 24.78 -6.18
N GLU A 195 9.84 25.26 -5.03
CA GLU A 195 11.25 25.53 -4.74
C GLU A 195 11.59 25.38 -3.26
N GLY A 196 12.89 25.43 -2.95
CA GLY A 196 13.47 25.24 -1.61
C GLY A 196 13.70 23.77 -1.26
N THR A 197 13.79 23.44 0.03
CA THR A 197 14.33 22.15 0.50
C THR A 197 13.41 21.48 1.50
N VAL A 198 13.26 20.16 1.40
CA VAL A 198 12.47 19.35 2.33
C VAL A 198 13.36 18.39 3.10
N ALA A 199 13.32 18.44 4.43
CA ALA A 199 13.87 17.42 5.31
C ALA A 199 12.97 16.16 5.25
N VAL A 200 13.37 15.21 4.40
CA VAL A 200 12.66 13.94 4.14
C VAL A 200 12.91 12.89 5.22
N GLY A 201 14.04 12.99 5.92
CA GLY A 201 14.48 11.96 6.87
C GLY A 201 15.11 10.78 6.14
N LYS A 202 14.89 9.53 6.59
CA LYS A 202 15.58 8.36 6.01
C LYS A 202 15.17 8.09 4.56
N HIS A 203 13.88 8.24 4.26
CA HIS A 203 13.32 7.93 2.94
C HIS A 203 12.07 8.77 2.65
N LEU A 204 11.81 9.03 1.37
CA LEU A 204 10.59 9.72 0.91
C LEU A 204 9.34 8.86 1.13
N ARG A 205 8.32 9.43 1.77
CA ARG A 205 7.10 8.71 2.17
C ARG A 205 5.84 9.55 1.88
N PRO A 206 5.50 9.76 0.59
CA PRO A 206 4.31 10.51 0.22
C PRO A 206 3.05 9.65 0.39
N ASN A 207 1.88 10.25 0.24
CA ASN A 207 0.58 9.60 0.37
C ASN A 207 -0.21 9.70 -0.94
N LEU A 208 -1.15 8.79 -1.15
CA LEU A 208 -2.14 8.92 -2.21
C LEU A 208 -3.29 9.80 -1.72
N ARG A 209 -3.56 10.93 -2.38
CA ARG A 209 -4.65 11.87 -2.07
C ARG A 209 -5.30 12.35 -3.36
N ASN A 210 -6.61 12.16 -3.49
CA ASN A 210 -7.41 12.54 -4.66
C ASN A 210 -6.81 12.07 -5.99
N GLY A 211 -6.28 10.85 -6.01
CA GLY A 211 -5.63 10.23 -7.17
C GLY A 211 -4.20 10.71 -7.44
N ARG A 212 -3.66 11.64 -6.65
CA ARG A 212 -2.32 12.21 -6.79
C ARG A 212 -1.39 11.76 -5.68
N VAL A 213 -0.10 11.70 -5.99
CA VAL A 213 0.93 11.39 -5.00
C VAL A 213 1.38 12.69 -4.35
N THR A 214 1.10 12.83 -3.06
CA THR A 214 1.30 14.07 -2.33
C THR A 214 2.22 13.86 -1.14
N LEU A 215 3.32 14.61 -1.10
CA LEU A 215 4.14 14.80 0.07
C LEU A 215 3.62 16.03 0.84
N TRP A 216 3.07 15.78 2.02
CA TRP A 216 2.68 16.85 2.92
C TRP A 216 3.90 17.33 3.70
N VAL A 217 4.04 18.64 3.83
CA VAL A 217 5.14 19.27 4.55
C VAL A 217 4.64 20.31 5.55
N ASP A 218 5.44 20.56 6.56
CA ASP A 218 5.26 21.67 7.50
C ASP A 218 6.49 22.58 7.49
N VAL A 219 6.32 23.84 7.84
CA VAL A 219 7.43 24.80 7.83
C VAL A 219 8.44 24.47 8.93
N ILE A 220 9.73 24.52 8.59
CA ILE A 220 10.82 24.64 9.57
C ILE A 220 11.24 26.10 9.65
N ASP A 221 11.51 26.70 8.49
CA ASP A 221 11.93 28.09 8.34
C ASP A 221 11.42 28.65 7.00
N HIS A 222 10.57 29.68 7.04
CA HIS A 222 10.02 30.31 5.85
C HIS A 222 11.06 31.11 5.07
N ASP A 223 11.96 31.82 5.74
CA ASP A 223 12.97 32.68 5.12
C ASP A 223 14.01 31.83 4.40
N ALA A 224 14.42 30.72 5.02
CA ALA A 224 15.33 29.75 4.43
C ALA A 224 14.66 28.79 3.43
N ARG A 225 13.32 28.86 3.27
CA ARG A 225 12.54 27.95 2.41
C ARG A 225 12.84 26.48 2.73
N HIS A 226 12.75 26.15 4.01
CA HIS A 226 13.03 24.82 4.54
C HIS A 226 11.78 24.25 5.19
N TRP A 227 11.39 23.05 4.76
CA TRP A 227 10.22 22.34 5.26
C TRP A 227 10.57 20.96 5.76
N LYS A 228 9.69 20.40 6.58
CA LYS A 228 9.77 19.04 7.11
C LYS A 228 8.72 18.16 6.44
N ALA A 229 9.12 16.99 5.93
CA ALA A 229 8.17 16.00 5.46
C ALA A 229 7.32 15.43 6.62
N LEU A 230 6.01 15.36 6.40
CA LEU A 230 5.05 14.82 7.36
C LEU A 230 4.70 13.36 7.07
N LYS A 231 4.52 12.60 8.15
CA LYS A 231 3.95 11.24 8.11
C LYS A 231 2.49 11.32 8.51
N LEU A 232 1.60 11.46 7.54
CA LEU A 232 0.17 11.36 7.80
C LEU A 232 -0.21 9.90 8.06
N LYS A 233 -1.14 9.69 9.00
CA LYS A 233 -1.78 8.39 9.24
C LYS A 233 -2.95 8.19 8.26
#